data_AF-S8DBY2-F1
#
_entry.id   AF-S8DBY2-F1
#
_cell.length_a   1.000
_cell.length_b   1.000
_cell.length_c   1.000
_cell.angle_alpha   90.00
_cell.angle_beta   90.00
_cell.angle_gamma   90.00
#
_symmetry.space_group_name_H-M   'P 1'
#
loop_
_entity.id
_entity.type
_entity.pdbx_description
1 polymer ?
#
loop_
_entity_poly.entity_id
_entity_poly.type
_entity_poly.pdbx_seq_one_letter_code
_entity_poly.pdbx_strand_id
1 'polypeptide(L)'
;TRKLSKIPDEVRGEISGYFVDSPPIVEEDDQKLPKLDERTADYIRHGLTPRWSDLDLNQHVNNVKYIGWILESAPTSILEDHELAAMTLEYRRECKRDSVVQSLTSVLDKDGGGEIECRHLLRLDGGGEIVKGRTGWRRK
;
A
#
# COMPACT_ATOMS: atom_id res chain seq x y z
N THR A 1 9.46 -21.97 -2.64
CA THR A 1 10.72 -21.24 -2.91
C THR A 1 10.64 -19.74 -2.69
N ARG A 2 9.48 -19.12 -2.38
CA ARG A 2 9.31 -17.64 -2.26
C ARG A 2 9.95 -16.87 -3.43
N LYS A 3 9.82 -17.43 -4.63
CA LYS A 3 10.33 -16.87 -5.89
C LYS A 3 9.15 -16.73 -6.83
N LEU A 4 9.13 -15.63 -7.58
CA LEU A 4 8.18 -15.47 -8.69
C LEU A 4 8.41 -16.59 -9.70
N SER A 5 7.31 -17.12 -10.23
CA SER A 5 7.31 -18.13 -11.28
C SER A 5 6.63 -17.58 -12.51
N LYS A 6 6.99 -18.12 -13.68
CA LYS A 6 6.17 -17.94 -14.89
C LYS A 6 4.81 -18.63 -14.68
N ILE A 7 3.78 -18.12 -15.34
CA ILE A 7 2.45 -18.75 -15.39
C ILE A 7 2.57 -20.04 -16.21
N PRO A 8 2.34 -21.23 -15.63
CA PRO A 8 2.34 -22.50 -16.36
C PRO A 8 1.24 -22.56 -17.42
N ASP A 9 1.42 -23.40 -18.43
CA ASP A 9 0.46 -23.50 -19.54
C ASP A 9 -0.89 -24.06 -19.08
N GLU A 10 -0.91 -24.97 -18.11
CA GLU A 10 -2.12 -25.53 -17.53
C GLU A 10 -2.96 -24.44 -16.85
N VAL A 11 -2.32 -23.62 -16.01
CA VAL A 11 -2.97 -22.50 -15.31
C VAL A 11 -3.44 -21.45 -16.32
N ARG A 12 -2.64 -21.16 -17.36
CA ARG A 12 -3.05 -20.26 -18.45
C ARG A 12 -4.30 -20.80 -19.15
N GLY A 13 -4.35 -22.10 -19.43
CA GLY A 13 -5.51 -22.77 -20.00
C GLY A 13 -6.78 -22.56 -19.16
N GLU A 14 -6.67 -22.67 -17.84
CA GLU A 14 -7.80 -22.44 -16.92
C GLU A 14 -8.31 -20.99 -16.91
N ILE A 15 -7.41 -19.99 -16.92
CA ILE A 15 -7.81 -18.58 -16.72
C ILE A 15 -8.04 -17.79 -18.03
N SER A 16 -7.47 -18.24 -19.15
CA SER A 16 -7.48 -17.49 -20.41
C SER A 16 -8.88 -17.19 -20.97
N GLY A 17 -9.86 -18.06 -20.72
CA GLY A 17 -11.24 -17.85 -21.12
C GLY A 17 -11.93 -16.66 -20.44
N TYR A 18 -11.34 -16.13 -19.37
CA TYR A 18 -11.82 -14.95 -18.64
C TYR A 18 -11.12 -13.66 -19.05
N PHE A 19 -10.15 -13.70 -19.97
CA PHE A 19 -9.46 -12.50 -20.43
C PHE A 19 -10.39 -11.66 -21.31
N VAL A 20 -10.45 -10.37 -21.03
CA VAL A 20 -11.22 -9.39 -21.80
C VAL A 20 -10.27 -8.38 -22.42
N ASP A 21 -10.47 -8.07 -23.70
CA ASP A 21 -9.72 -7.03 -24.41
C ASP A 21 -10.46 -5.69 -24.28
N SER A 22 -10.48 -5.18 -23.05
CA SER A 22 -11.10 -3.90 -22.71
C SER A 22 -10.17 -3.11 -21.80
N PRO A 23 -10.11 -1.77 -21.94
CA PRO A 23 -9.30 -0.94 -21.06
C PRO A 23 -9.78 -1.06 -19.61
N PRO A 24 -8.87 -0.86 -18.63
CA PRO A 24 -9.26 -0.85 -17.23
C PRO A 24 -10.22 0.31 -16.94
N ILE A 25 -11.10 0.12 -15.96
CA ILE A 25 -12.06 1.15 -15.52
C ILE A 25 -11.33 2.35 -14.88
N VAL A 26 -10.17 2.09 -14.27
CA VAL A 26 -9.31 3.08 -13.64
C VAL A 26 -8.04 3.17 -14.45
N GLU A 27 -7.61 4.38 -14.82
CA GLU A 27 -6.35 4.58 -15.53
C GLU A 27 -5.17 4.10 -14.67
N GLU A 28 -4.19 3.46 -15.30
CA GLU A 28 -2.98 3.03 -14.61
C GLU A 28 -2.15 4.25 -14.21
N ASP A 29 -1.81 4.32 -12.93
CA ASP A 29 -0.96 5.37 -12.37
C ASP A 29 0.50 4.88 -12.38
N ASP A 30 1.13 5.01 -13.55
CA ASP A 30 2.52 4.58 -13.82
C ASP A 30 3.59 5.47 -13.15
N GLN A 31 3.17 6.49 -12.39
CA GLN A 31 4.11 7.37 -11.74
C GLN A 31 4.85 6.62 -10.63
N LYS A 32 6.14 6.38 -10.87
CA LYS A 32 7.05 5.74 -9.92
C LYS A 32 6.94 6.37 -8.54
N LEU A 33 6.69 5.55 -7.53
CA LEU A 33 6.66 6.01 -6.14
C LEU A 33 8.08 6.35 -5.68
N PRO A 34 8.37 7.63 -5.35
CA PRO A 34 9.70 8.02 -4.89
C PRO A 34 10.01 7.39 -3.54
N LYS A 35 11.30 7.28 -3.24
CA LYS A 35 11.75 6.67 -1.99
C LYS A 35 11.39 7.57 -0.81
N LEU A 36 10.71 7.00 0.18
CA LEU A 36 10.47 7.59 1.50
C LEU A 36 11.36 6.89 2.53
N ASP A 37 11.85 7.60 3.52
CA ASP A 37 12.59 7.05 4.65
C ASP A 37 12.32 7.82 5.94
N GLU A 38 12.90 7.38 7.06
CA GLU A 38 12.69 8.00 8.38
C GLU A 38 13.13 9.46 8.46
N ARG A 39 14.01 9.92 7.57
CA ARG A 39 14.50 11.32 7.56
C ARG A 39 13.58 12.26 6.77
N THR A 40 12.84 11.69 5.83
CA THR A 40 11.98 12.39 4.88
C THR A 40 10.50 12.22 5.18
N ALA A 41 10.14 11.33 6.11
CA ALA A 41 8.78 11.15 6.59
C ALA A 41 8.40 12.21 7.63
N ASP A 42 7.21 12.78 7.46
CA ASP A 42 6.64 13.76 8.39
C ASP A 42 6.01 13.06 9.61
N TYR A 43 5.46 11.85 9.41
CA TYR A 43 4.77 11.07 10.42
C TYR A 43 5.22 9.61 10.39
N ILE A 44 5.45 9.04 11.58
CA ILE A 44 5.89 7.64 11.72
C ILE A 44 5.09 6.95 12.83
N ARG A 45 4.55 5.78 12.52
CA ARG A 45 3.88 4.87 13.45
C ARG A 45 4.66 3.56 13.55
N HIS A 46 5.17 3.26 14.74
CA HIS A 46 5.91 2.02 15.02
C HIS A 46 5.02 0.95 15.66
N GLY A 47 5.51 -0.29 15.66
CA GLY A 47 4.96 -1.38 16.48
C GLY A 47 3.65 -1.97 15.95
N LEU A 48 3.38 -1.82 14.66
CA LEU A 48 2.20 -2.43 14.04
C LEU A 48 2.42 -3.93 13.89
N THR A 49 1.57 -4.73 14.53
CA THR A 49 1.66 -6.21 14.50
C THR A 49 0.32 -6.80 14.05
N PRO A 50 0.33 -7.87 13.24
CA PRO A 50 -0.91 -8.51 12.80
C PRO A 50 -1.56 -9.30 13.93
N ARG A 51 -2.89 -9.31 13.93
CA ARG A 51 -3.71 -10.20 14.77
C ARG A 51 -3.94 -11.53 14.06
N TRP A 52 -4.44 -12.52 14.78
CA TRP A 52 -4.81 -13.82 14.20
C TRP A 52 -5.80 -13.68 13.04
N SER A 53 -6.78 -12.79 13.17
CA SER A 53 -7.79 -12.50 12.13
C SER A 53 -7.25 -11.75 10.92
N ASP A 54 -6.03 -11.20 11.01
CA ASP A 54 -5.42 -10.48 9.89
C ASP A 54 -4.68 -11.42 8.92
N LEU A 55 -4.63 -12.73 9.22
CA LEU A 55 -3.93 -13.73 8.43
C LEU A 55 -4.85 -14.40 7.41
N ASP A 56 -4.30 -14.68 6.22
CA ASP A 56 -4.95 -15.49 5.19
C ASP A 56 -4.74 -17.00 5.43
N LEU A 57 -5.32 -17.83 4.54
CA LEU A 57 -5.22 -19.29 4.59
C LEU A 57 -3.76 -19.80 4.50
N ASN A 58 -2.85 -19.02 3.93
CA ASN A 58 -1.44 -19.34 3.77
C ASN A 58 -0.58 -18.79 4.92
N GLN A 59 -1.21 -18.24 5.97
CA GLN A 59 -0.56 -17.65 7.15
C GLN A 59 0.26 -16.38 6.85
N HIS A 60 -0.05 -15.72 5.74
CA HIS A 60 0.47 -14.39 5.46
C HIS A 60 -0.53 -13.34 5.90
N VAL A 61 -0.05 -12.13 6.18
CA VAL A 61 -0.92 -10.99 6.46
C VAL A 61 -1.71 -10.65 5.20
N ASN A 62 -3.03 -10.54 5.34
CA ASN A 62 -3.96 -10.25 4.25
C ASN A 62 -3.65 -8.89 3.59
N ASN A 63 -3.78 -8.81 2.26
CA ASN A 63 -3.52 -7.60 1.49
C ASN A 63 -4.31 -6.36 1.98
N VAL A 64 -5.55 -6.54 2.43
CA VAL A 64 -6.38 -5.43 2.94
C VAL A 64 -5.80 -4.85 4.25
N LYS A 65 -5.08 -5.65 5.03
CA LYS A 65 -4.48 -5.19 6.28
C LYS A 65 -3.42 -4.11 6.05
N TYR A 66 -2.66 -4.20 4.96
CA TYR A 66 -1.64 -3.20 4.63
C TYR A 66 -2.28 -1.84 4.32
N ILE A 67 -3.48 -1.80 3.73
CA ILE A 67 -4.22 -0.54 3.50
C ILE A 67 -4.50 0.16 4.83
N GLY A 68 -5.01 -0.59 5.82
CA GLY A 68 -5.22 -0.07 7.16
C GLY A 68 -3.92 0.48 7.77
N TRP A 69 -2.84 -0.30 7.75
CA TRP A 69 -1.54 0.14 8.28
C TRP A 69 -0.95 1.36 7.59
N ILE A 70 -1.13 1.52 6.28
CA ILE A 70 -0.67 2.70 5.54
C ILE A 70 -1.32 3.99 6.08
N LEU A 71 -2.59 3.90 6.51
CA LEU A 71 -3.32 5.05 7.03
C LEU A 71 -3.04 5.34 8.51
N GLU A 72 -2.47 4.40 9.27
CA GLU A 72 -2.17 4.58 10.70
C GLU A 72 -1.15 5.69 11.00
N SER A 73 -0.29 6.06 10.05
CA SER A 73 0.61 7.22 10.17
C SER A 73 0.09 8.45 9.43
N ALA A 74 -1.03 8.37 8.72
CA ALA A 74 -1.61 9.55 8.07
C ALA A 74 -2.18 10.51 9.12
N PRO A 75 -2.00 11.84 8.97
CA PRO A 75 -2.54 12.81 9.92
C PRO A 75 -4.05 12.74 10.05
N THR A 76 -4.54 12.75 11.29
CA THR A 76 -5.98 12.69 11.58
C THR A 76 -6.76 13.82 10.90
N SER A 77 -6.20 15.03 10.79
CA SER A 77 -6.84 16.14 10.09
C SER A 77 -7.14 15.83 8.61
N ILE A 78 -6.26 15.11 7.92
CA ILE A 78 -6.52 14.67 6.54
C ILE A 78 -7.63 13.60 6.54
N LEU A 79 -7.58 12.63 7.45
CA LEU A 79 -8.57 11.56 7.54
C LEU A 79 -9.98 12.08 7.89
N GLU A 80 -10.06 13.13 8.71
CA GLU A 80 -11.32 13.72 9.18
C GLU A 80 -11.88 14.78 8.22
N ASP A 81 -11.04 15.64 7.65
CA ASP A 81 -11.49 16.79 6.84
C ASP A 81 -11.53 16.50 5.32
N HIS A 82 -10.87 15.43 4.87
CA HIS A 82 -10.76 15.07 3.45
C HIS A 82 -11.27 13.65 3.19
N GLU A 83 -11.67 13.39 1.95
CA GLU A 83 -11.99 12.05 1.48
C GLU A 83 -10.91 11.52 0.52
N LEU A 84 -10.65 10.23 0.62
CA LEU A 84 -9.68 9.53 -0.22
C LEU A 84 -10.23 9.43 -1.65
N ALA A 85 -9.58 10.11 -2.59
CA ALA A 85 -9.96 10.16 -3.98
C ALA A 85 -9.20 9.13 -4.85
N ALA A 86 -7.95 8.84 -4.51
CA ALA A 86 -7.10 7.90 -5.25
C ALA A 86 -6.12 7.18 -4.33
N MET A 87 -5.78 5.93 -4.67
CA MET A 87 -4.78 5.15 -3.95
C MET A 87 -4.01 4.25 -4.92
N THR A 88 -2.69 4.33 -4.89
CA THR A 88 -1.77 3.52 -5.70
C THR A 88 -0.80 2.80 -4.77
N LEU A 89 -0.69 1.47 -4.88
CA LEU A 89 0.10 0.63 -3.97
C LEU A 89 1.07 -0.28 -4.73
N GLU A 90 2.35 -0.25 -4.36
CA GLU A 90 3.38 -1.18 -4.83
C GLU A 90 3.77 -2.17 -3.73
N TYR A 91 3.34 -3.42 -3.86
CA TYR A 91 3.70 -4.50 -2.93
C TYR A 91 5.08 -5.08 -3.27
N ARG A 92 5.93 -5.21 -2.25
CA ARG A 92 7.32 -5.71 -2.39
C ARG A 92 7.59 -6.97 -1.58
N ARG A 93 6.91 -7.15 -0.45
CA ARG A 93 7.17 -8.25 0.48
C ARG A 93 5.94 -8.64 1.28
N GLU A 94 5.79 -9.94 1.53
CA GLU A 94 4.77 -10.50 2.42
C GLU A 94 5.20 -10.40 3.89
N CYS A 95 4.25 -10.10 4.78
CA CYS A 95 4.40 -10.20 6.24
C CYS A 95 3.82 -11.50 6.79
N LYS A 96 4.36 -11.92 7.93
CA LYS A 96 3.92 -13.08 8.72
C LYS A 96 3.35 -12.63 10.06
N ARG A 97 2.80 -13.57 10.83
CA ARG A 97 2.23 -13.36 12.16
C ARG A 97 3.13 -12.60 13.15
N ASP A 98 4.44 -12.84 13.10
CA ASP A 98 5.46 -12.28 13.99
C ASP A 98 6.09 -10.99 13.44
N SER A 99 5.63 -10.51 12.28
CA SER A 99 6.16 -9.29 11.68
C SER A 99 5.79 -8.06 12.50
N VAL A 100 6.78 -7.25 12.81
CA VAL A 100 6.62 -5.91 13.38
C VAL A 100 6.84 -4.91 12.26
N VAL A 101 5.88 -4.02 12.07
CA VAL A 101 5.81 -3.10 10.94
C VAL A 101 5.86 -1.64 11.44
N GLN A 102 6.54 -0.81 10.67
CA GLN A 102 6.54 0.64 10.80
C GLN A 102 5.80 1.24 9.60
N SER A 103 4.90 2.18 9.86
CA SER A 103 4.20 2.97 8.85
C SER A 103 4.75 4.39 8.83
N LEU A 104 5.09 4.88 7.65
CA LEU A 104 5.64 6.21 7.43
C LEU A 104 4.75 6.95 6.44
N THR A 105 4.44 8.21 6.74
CA THR A 105 3.70 9.11 5.84
C THR A 105 4.48 10.42 5.65
N SER A 106 4.57 10.89 4.41
CA SER A 106 4.92 12.28 4.09
C SER A 106 3.76 12.95 3.37
N VAL A 107 3.48 14.20 3.73
CA VAL A 107 2.37 14.99 3.21
C VAL A 107 2.89 16.04 2.23
N LEU A 108 2.28 16.08 1.05
CA LEU A 108 2.60 17.02 -0.01
C LEU A 108 1.35 17.82 -0.32
N ASP A 109 1.39 19.10 0.03
CA ASP A 109 0.34 20.05 -0.34
C ASP A 109 0.62 20.54 -1.77
N LYS A 110 -0.29 20.25 -2.71
CA LYS A 110 -0.19 20.78 -4.06
C LYS A 110 -0.76 22.21 -4.06
N ASP A 111 0.13 23.16 -3.80
CA ASP A 111 0.00 24.61 -4.02
C ASP A 111 -1.45 25.15 -4.02
N GLY A 112 -2.09 25.19 -2.86
CA GLY A 112 -3.28 26.03 -2.59
C GLY A 112 -4.60 25.57 -3.22
N GLY A 113 -4.64 24.43 -3.92
CA GLY A 113 -5.82 23.91 -4.60
C GLY A 113 -6.75 23.04 -3.75
N GLY A 114 -6.36 22.69 -2.51
CA GLY A 114 -7.15 21.82 -1.63
C GLY A 114 -7.06 20.32 -1.94
N GLU A 115 -6.18 19.93 -2.87
CA GLU A 115 -5.82 18.52 -3.10
C GLU A 115 -4.52 18.18 -2.38
N ILE A 116 -4.58 17.15 -1.54
CA ILE A 116 -3.45 16.70 -0.75
C ILE A 116 -2.96 15.36 -1.28
N GLU A 117 -1.67 15.23 -1.50
CA GLU A 117 -1.03 13.95 -1.79
C GLU A 117 -0.28 13.47 -0.55
N CYS A 118 -0.52 12.23 -0.12
CA CYS A 118 0.29 11.58 0.88
C CYS A 118 1.12 10.45 0.23
N ARG A 119 2.39 10.36 0.60
CA ARG A 119 3.28 9.26 0.24
C ARG A 119 3.48 8.38 1.45
N HIS A 120 3.47 7.07 1.23
CA HIS A 120 3.47 6.09 2.30
C HIS A 120 4.55 5.04 2.10
N LEU A 121 5.11 4.56 3.20
CA LEU A 121 5.97 3.39 3.24
C LEU A 121 5.62 2.52 4.46
N LEU A 122 5.30 1.26 4.19
CA LEU A 122 5.37 0.20 5.19
C LEU A 122 6.73 -0.49 5.10
N ARG A 123 7.39 -0.66 6.23
CA ARG A 123 8.65 -1.41 6.34
C ARG A 123 8.68 -2.29 7.57
N LEU A 124 9.49 -3.33 7.54
CA LEU A 124 9.75 -4.13 8.75
C LEU A 124 10.57 -3.31 9.75
N ASP A 125 10.32 -3.58 11.03
CA ASP A 125 11.20 -3.15 12.11
C ASP A 125 12.56 -3.85 11.94
N GLY A 126 13.63 -3.07 11.73
CA GLY A 126 14.94 -3.58 11.27
C GLY A 126 15.20 -3.46 9.76
N GLY A 127 14.23 -2.99 8.98
CA GLY A 127 14.40 -2.62 7.57
C GLY A 127 13.87 -3.62 6.56
N GLY A 128 13.72 -3.13 5.32
CA GLY A 128 13.08 -3.85 4.22
C GLY A 128 11.69 -3.30 3.93
N GLU A 129 11.54 -2.81 2.70
CA GLU A 129 10.29 -2.25 2.19
C GLU A 129 9.25 -3.36 2.01
N ILE A 130 8.04 -3.12 2.52
CA ILE A 130 6.90 -4.05 2.43
C ILE A 130 5.94 -3.54 1.35
N VAL A 131 5.45 -2.31 1.51
CA VAL A 131 4.54 -1.64 0.57
C VAL A 131 4.92 -0.18 0.45
N LYS A 132 4.94 0.34 -0.77
CA LYS A 132 4.92 1.79 -1.03
C LYS A 132 3.52 2.19 -1.44
N GLY A 133 3.10 3.38 -1.01
CA GLY A 133 1.79 3.90 -1.36
C GLY A 133 1.82 5.37 -1.75
N ARG A 134 0.89 5.77 -2.58
CA ARG A 134 0.47 7.16 -2.77
C ARG A 134 -1.04 7.21 -2.56
N THR A 135 -1.50 8.21 -1.82
CA THR A 135 -2.92 8.52 -1.70
C THR A 135 -3.18 9.97 -2.08
N GLY A 136 -4.24 10.18 -2.86
CA GLY A 136 -4.75 11.50 -3.21
C GLY A 136 -6.03 11.78 -2.42
N TRP A 137 -6.13 12.98 -1.87
CA TRP A 137 -7.23 13.40 -1.01
C TRP A 137 -7.81 14.70 -1.52
N ARG A 138 -9.15 14.80 -1.47
CA ARG A 138 -9.87 16.03 -1.77
C ARG A 138 -10.72 16.43 -0.57
N ARG A 139 -10.93 17.72 -0.41
CA ARG A 139 -11.76 18.25 0.67
C ARG A 139 -13.19 17.71 0.57
N LYS A 140 -13.79 17.37 1.72
CA LYS A 140 -15.20 16.95 1.82
C LYS A 140 -16.16 18.11 1.51
#